data_AF-A0A847WL75-F1
#
_entry.id   AF-A0A847WL75-F1
#
_cell.length_a   1.000
_cell.length_b   1.000
_cell.length_c   1.000
_cell.angle_alpha   90.00
_cell.angle_beta   90.00
_cell.angle_gamma   90.00
#
_symmetry.space_group_name_H-M   'P 1'
#
loop_
_entity.id
_entity.type
_entity.pdbx_description
1 polymer ?
#
loop_
_entity_poly.entity_id
_entity_poly.type
_entity_poly.pdbx_seq_one_letter_code
_entity_poly.pdbx_strand_id
1 'polypeptide(L)'
;MVYGIISAKDNQTSLAYFKSKKVSQGNMVTADRLQQVANVLSAGDVIHVVSVDRFPSVNAFVIFAGIVLKTGASMRILEQPYLDIGNGKHYKASIEAHLQVLAGLESANANRLVTALKLTDAGKEYVIRCVTDISLGMLAKTYASDGVLRRGN
;
A
#
# COMPACT_ATOMS: atom_id res chain seq x y z
N MET A 1 -8.73 -10.09 14.72
CA MET A 1 -7.88 -10.94 13.85
C MET A 1 -6.62 -10.19 13.45
N VAL A 2 -5.57 -10.93 13.07
CA VAL A 2 -4.31 -10.34 12.58
C VAL A 2 -4.02 -10.87 11.19
N TYR A 3 -3.78 -9.96 10.24
CA TYR A 3 -3.51 -10.24 8.83
C TYR A 3 -2.11 -9.76 8.43
N GLY A 4 -1.54 -10.36 7.39
CA GLY A 4 -0.28 -9.92 6.78
C GLY A 4 -0.45 -9.76 5.28
N ILE A 5 -0.16 -8.58 4.74
CA ILE A 5 -0.13 -8.38 3.27
C ILE A 5 1.27 -8.71 2.78
N ILE A 6 1.35 -9.66 1.83
CA ILE A 6 2.59 -10.16 1.25
C ILE A 6 2.62 -9.99 -0.26
N SER A 7 3.81 -9.93 -0.84
CA SER A 7 4.02 -9.99 -2.28
C SER A 7 5.27 -10.81 -2.64
N ALA A 8 5.54 -10.96 -3.95
CA ALA A 8 6.76 -11.61 -4.43
C ALA A 8 8.07 -10.93 -3.97
N LYS A 9 7.99 -9.71 -3.43
CA LYS A 9 9.13 -8.98 -2.87
C LYS A 9 9.47 -9.42 -1.43
N ASP A 10 8.62 -10.22 -0.78
CA ASP A 10 8.85 -10.68 0.57
C ASP A 10 9.77 -11.90 0.62
N ASN A 11 10.76 -11.82 1.51
CA ASN A 11 11.75 -12.85 1.73
C ASN A 11 11.60 -13.47 3.14
N GLN A 12 12.56 -14.31 3.53
CA GLN A 12 12.54 -14.95 4.86
C GLN A 12 12.48 -13.96 6.02
N THR A 13 13.09 -12.78 5.88
CA THR A 13 13.05 -11.72 6.89
C THR A 13 11.66 -11.11 7.02
N SER A 14 11.00 -10.79 5.91
CA SER A 14 9.59 -10.35 5.93
C SER A 14 8.68 -11.39 6.58
N LEU A 15 8.86 -12.67 6.24
CA LEU A 15 8.08 -13.76 6.82
C LEU A 15 8.34 -13.92 8.32
N ALA A 16 9.58 -13.74 8.78
CA ALA A 16 9.91 -13.72 10.21
C ALA A 16 9.23 -12.55 10.93
N TYR A 17 9.16 -11.37 10.30
CA TYR A 17 8.39 -10.23 10.83
C TYR A 17 6.92 -10.61 11.03
N PHE A 18 6.24 -11.17 10.02
CA PHE A 18 4.83 -11.56 10.18
C PHE A 18 4.60 -12.62 11.27
N LYS A 19 5.51 -13.61 11.37
CA LYS A 19 5.51 -14.58 12.47
C LYS A 19 5.64 -13.92 13.84
N SER A 20 6.53 -12.93 13.98
CA SER A 20 6.70 -12.16 15.22
C SER A 20 5.44 -11.40 15.64
N LYS A 21 4.59 -11.04 14.67
CA LYS A 21 3.29 -10.40 14.87
C LYS A 21 2.12 -11.37 15.03
N LYS A 22 2.41 -12.68 15.13
CA LYS A 22 1.42 -13.76 15.29
C LYS A 22 0.42 -13.81 14.12
N VAL A 23 0.83 -13.42 12.92
CA VAL A 23 0.04 -13.63 11.70
C VAL A 23 0.06 -15.13 11.36
N SER A 24 -1.11 -15.75 11.31
CA SER A 24 -1.23 -17.15 10.89
C SER A 24 -1.00 -17.28 9.38
N GLN A 25 -0.56 -18.44 8.92
CA GLN A 25 -0.32 -18.68 7.49
C GLN A 25 -1.58 -18.47 6.64
N GLY A 26 -2.75 -18.83 7.15
CA GLY A 26 -4.04 -18.60 6.48
C GLY A 26 -4.45 -17.12 6.38
N ASN A 27 -3.85 -16.25 7.20
CA ASN A 27 -4.09 -14.81 7.19
C ASN A 27 -2.97 -14.03 6.48
N MET A 28 -2.03 -14.72 5.83
CA MET A 28 -1.09 -14.12 4.88
C MET A 28 -1.78 -13.98 3.52
N VAL A 29 -1.86 -12.76 3.02
CA VAL A 29 -2.74 -12.37 1.93
C VAL A 29 -1.93 -11.66 0.86
N THR A 30 -2.05 -12.13 -0.37
CA THR A 30 -1.45 -11.51 -1.55
C THR A 30 -2.33 -10.39 -2.11
N ALA A 31 -1.74 -9.52 -2.94
CA ALA A 31 -2.42 -8.36 -3.51
C ALA A 31 -3.75 -8.69 -4.22
N ASP A 32 -3.86 -9.84 -4.90
CA ASP A 32 -5.06 -10.30 -5.59
C ASP A 32 -6.22 -10.66 -4.64
N ARG A 33 -5.92 -10.87 -3.34
CA ARG A 33 -6.90 -11.22 -2.30
C ARG A 33 -7.25 -10.06 -1.37
N LEU A 34 -6.76 -8.85 -1.64
CA LEU A 34 -7.05 -7.66 -0.81
C LEU A 34 -8.55 -7.42 -0.62
N GLN A 35 -9.35 -7.60 -1.68
CA GLN A 35 -10.81 -7.41 -1.59
C GLN A 35 -11.48 -8.47 -0.69
N GLN A 36 -10.95 -9.70 -0.65
CA GLN A 36 -11.49 -10.75 0.21
C GLN A 36 -11.27 -10.38 1.68
N VAL A 37 -10.09 -9.86 2.02
CA VAL A 37 -9.82 -9.34 3.37
C VAL A 37 -10.71 -8.16 3.69
N ALA A 38 -10.82 -7.19 2.76
CA ALA A 38 -11.67 -6.02 2.94
C ALA A 38 -13.12 -6.38 3.33
N ASN A 39 -13.66 -7.46 2.76
CA ASN A 39 -15.02 -7.92 3.03
C ASN A 39 -15.22 -8.57 4.40
N VAL A 40 -14.15 -9.04 5.05
CA VAL A 40 -14.22 -9.74 6.35
C VAL A 40 -13.59 -8.93 7.50
N LEU A 41 -13.02 -7.77 7.21
CA LEU A 41 -12.43 -6.90 8.22
C LEU A 41 -13.48 -6.44 9.23
N SER A 42 -13.09 -6.50 10.50
CA SER A 42 -13.90 -6.06 11.64
C SER A 42 -13.15 -5.05 12.49
N ALA A 43 -13.88 -4.30 13.31
CA ALA A 43 -13.31 -3.35 14.24
C ALA A 43 -12.31 -4.04 15.18
N GLY A 44 -11.14 -3.42 15.39
CA GLY A 44 -10.06 -3.99 16.20
C GLY A 44 -9.17 -5.00 15.48
N ASP A 45 -9.44 -5.36 14.22
CA ASP A 45 -8.51 -6.12 13.41
C ASP A 45 -7.22 -5.34 13.13
N VAL A 46 -6.10 -6.07 12.99
CA VAL A 46 -4.78 -5.51 12.71
C VAL A 46 -4.20 -6.12 11.45
N ILE A 47 -3.85 -5.27 10.49
CA ILE A 47 -3.15 -5.66 9.26
C ILE A 47 -1.70 -5.23 9.40
N HIS A 48 -0.78 -6.15 9.16
CA HIS A 48 0.64 -5.87 9.05
C HIS A 48 1.06 -5.86 7.58
N VAL A 49 1.89 -4.90 7.21
CA VAL A 49 2.50 -4.80 5.90
C VAL A 49 3.96 -4.42 6.11
N VAL A 50 4.87 -5.02 5.34
CA VAL A 50 6.29 -4.63 5.40
C VAL A 50 6.46 -3.22 4.83
N SER A 51 5.90 -2.97 3.65
CA SER A 51 6.08 -1.73 2.92
C SER A 51 4.89 -1.48 1.99
N VAL A 52 4.61 -0.21 1.67
CA VAL A 52 3.52 0.15 0.74
C VAL A 52 3.72 -0.41 -0.68
N ASP A 53 4.95 -0.74 -1.05
CA ASP A 53 5.28 -1.31 -2.36
C ASP A 53 4.86 -2.79 -2.55
N ARG A 54 4.17 -3.35 -1.52
CA ARG A 54 3.47 -4.64 -1.58
C ARG A 54 2.07 -4.51 -2.17
N PHE A 55 1.54 -3.30 -2.26
CA PHE A 55 0.28 -3.04 -2.94
C PHE A 55 0.49 -3.01 -4.46
N PRO A 56 -0.55 -3.35 -5.24
CA PRO A 56 -0.45 -3.39 -6.69
C PRO A 56 -0.44 -2.01 -7.34
N SER A 57 -0.85 -0.95 -6.62
CA SER A 57 -0.78 0.45 -7.05
C SER A 57 -0.99 1.42 -5.89
N VAL A 58 -0.67 2.71 -6.08
CA VAL A 58 -0.97 3.75 -5.08
C VAL A 58 -2.48 3.84 -4.88
N ASN A 59 -3.27 3.79 -5.96
CA ASN A 59 -4.72 3.82 -5.87
C ASN A 59 -5.29 2.62 -5.06
N ALA A 60 -4.75 1.42 -5.27
CA ALA A 60 -5.17 0.24 -4.51
C ALA A 60 -4.86 0.38 -3.01
N PHE A 61 -3.69 0.93 -2.67
CA PHE A 61 -3.34 1.27 -1.29
C PHE A 61 -4.35 2.26 -0.69
N VAL A 62 -4.67 3.34 -1.39
CA VAL A 62 -5.61 4.38 -0.92
C VAL A 62 -7.01 3.83 -0.69
N ILE A 63 -7.54 3.03 -1.62
CA ILE A 63 -8.85 2.41 -1.48
C ILE A 63 -8.86 1.48 -0.26
N PHE A 64 -7.87 0.61 -0.14
CA PHE A 64 -7.80 -0.34 0.97
C PHE A 64 -7.63 0.38 2.32
N ALA A 65 -6.78 1.42 2.36
CA ALA A 65 -6.62 2.31 3.50
C ALA A 65 -7.95 2.92 3.98
N GLY A 66 -8.75 3.41 3.05
CA GLY A 66 -10.09 3.94 3.34
C GLY A 66 -11.04 2.89 3.91
N ILE A 67 -10.96 1.64 3.43
CA ILE A 67 -11.76 0.52 3.97
C ILE A 67 -11.34 0.21 5.41
N VAL A 68 -10.03 0.06 5.67
CA VAL A 68 -9.48 -0.21 7.02
C VAL A 68 -9.93 0.86 8.01
N LEU A 69 -9.89 2.13 7.61
CA LEU A 69 -10.32 3.24 8.46
C LEU A 69 -11.83 3.16 8.75
N LYS A 70 -12.65 2.92 7.73
CA LYS A 70 -14.12 2.83 7.87
C LYS A 70 -14.57 1.65 8.72
N THR A 71 -13.87 0.52 8.67
CA THR A 71 -14.22 -0.67 9.46
C THR A 71 -13.77 -0.59 10.92
N GLY A 72 -13.01 0.45 11.30
CA GLY A 72 -12.42 0.56 12.64
C GLY A 72 -11.28 -0.43 12.88
N ALA A 73 -10.70 -0.99 11.80
CA ALA A 73 -9.49 -1.78 11.87
C ALA A 73 -8.24 -0.88 11.91
N SER A 74 -7.06 -1.48 11.99
CA SER A 74 -5.79 -0.76 11.90
C SER A 74 -4.83 -1.44 10.93
N MET A 75 -3.98 -0.64 10.29
CA MET A 75 -2.93 -1.14 9.41
C MET A 75 -1.58 -0.56 9.85
N ARG A 76 -0.60 -1.44 10.01
CA ARG A 76 0.76 -1.14 10.48
C ARG A 76 1.74 -1.41 9.35
N ILE A 77 2.48 -0.39 8.94
CA ILE A 77 3.42 -0.46 7.82
C ILE A 77 4.83 -0.28 8.36
N LEU A 78 5.59 -1.38 8.38
CA LEU A 78 6.88 -1.45 9.06
C LEU A 78 7.87 -0.37 8.57
N GLU A 79 8.02 -0.24 7.25
CA GLU A 79 9.00 0.67 6.66
C GLU A 79 8.49 2.12 6.53
N GLN A 80 7.17 2.33 6.60
CA GLN A 80 6.53 3.65 6.51
C GLN A 80 5.54 3.88 7.68
N PRO A 81 6.03 3.99 8.93
CA PRO A 81 5.16 4.08 10.11
C PRO A 81 4.24 5.32 10.10
N TYR A 82 4.58 6.32 9.31
CA TYR A 82 3.77 7.53 9.15
C TYR A 82 2.52 7.32 8.28
N LEU A 83 2.45 6.20 7.58
CA LEU A 83 1.28 5.75 6.84
C LEU A 83 0.43 4.77 7.68
N ASP A 84 0.79 4.51 8.94
CA ASP A 84 -0.02 3.68 9.85
C ASP A 84 -1.45 4.21 9.96
N ILE A 85 -2.42 3.33 9.73
CA ILE A 85 -3.84 3.63 9.69
C ILE A 85 -4.52 3.11 10.96
N GLY A 86 -5.47 3.89 11.46
CA GLY A 86 -6.15 3.61 12.72
C GLY A 86 -5.30 3.97 13.93
N ASN A 87 -5.92 3.95 15.11
CA ASN A 87 -5.28 4.32 16.39
C ASN A 87 -4.75 5.77 16.49
N GLY A 88 -5.20 6.68 15.61
CA GLY A 88 -5.20 8.14 15.81
C GLY A 88 -3.88 8.91 15.75
N LYS A 89 -2.71 8.26 15.60
CA LYS A 89 -1.41 8.97 15.72
C LYS A 89 -0.78 9.48 14.42
N HIS A 90 -0.95 8.80 13.29
CA HIS A 90 -0.11 9.07 12.11
C HIS A 90 -0.88 9.40 10.83
N TYR A 91 -1.93 8.65 10.49
CA TYR A 91 -2.76 8.95 9.32
C TYR A 91 -3.60 10.23 9.52
N LYS A 92 -3.21 11.32 8.86
CA LYS A 92 -3.87 12.63 8.91
C LYS A 92 -4.57 12.94 7.58
N ALA A 93 -5.55 13.85 7.60
CA ALA A 93 -6.23 14.32 6.39
C ALA A 93 -5.27 14.90 5.34
N SER A 94 -4.16 15.52 5.76
CA SER A 94 -3.12 16.02 4.84
C SER A 94 -2.36 14.89 4.13
N ILE A 95 -2.16 13.74 4.80
CA ILE A 95 -1.55 12.55 4.21
C ILE A 95 -2.52 11.96 3.19
N GLU A 96 -3.79 11.81 3.55
CA GLU A 96 -4.82 11.33 2.64
C GLU A 96 -4.91 12.19 1.36
N ALA A 97 -4.91 13.53 1.50
CA ALA A 97 -4.90 14.44 0.37
C ALA A 97 -3.67 14.24 -0.54
N HIS A 98 -2.48 14.09 0.04
CA HIS A 98 -1.27 13.81 -0.73
C HIS A 98 -1.34 12.46 -1.46
N LEU A 99 -1.87 11.41 -0.81
CA LEU A 99 -2.06 10.10 -1.42
C LEU A 99 -3.04 10.14 -2.58
N GLN A 100 -4.15 10.88 -2.46
CA GLN A 100 -5.11 11.07 -3.55
C GLN A 100 -4.49 11.78 -4.75
N VAL A 101 -3.67 12.80 -4.52
CA VAL A 101 -2.90 13.46 -5.59
C VAL A 101 -1.97 12.46 -6.28
N LEU A 102 -1.22 11.67 -5.51
CA LEU A 102 -0.29 10.69 -6.08
C LEU A 102 -1.01 9.58 -6.88
N ALA A 103 -2.17 9.10 -6.41
CA ALA A 103 -3.01 8.13 -7.13
C ALA A 103 -3.56 8.72 -8.44
N GLY A 104 -3.97 9.99 -8.42
CA GLY A 104 -4.39 10.72 -9.62
C GLY A 104 -3.27 10.87 -10.64
N LEU A 105 -2.06 11.20 -10.19
CA LEU A 105 -0.86 11.33 -11.04
C LEU A 105 -0.45 9.99 -11.66
N GLU A 106 -0.45 8.90 -10.87
CA GLU A 106 -0.18 7.53 -11.34
C GLU A 106 -1.12 7.18 -12.51
N SER A 107 -2.42 7.34 -12.32
CA SER A 107 -3.44 7.02 -13.32
C SER A 107 -3.33 7.90 -14.57
N ALA A 108 -3.16 9.22 -14.38
CA ALA A 108 -3.05 10.17 -15.49
C ALA A 108 -1.80 9.91 -16.34
N ASN A 109 -0.65 9.63 -15.70
CA ASN A 109 0.59 9.36 -16.42
C ASN A 109 0.55 8.03 -17.16
N ALA A 110 0.03 6.97 -16.53
CA ALA A 110 -0.16 5.68 -17.18
C ALA A 110 -1.04 5.82 -18.43
N ASN A 111 -2.19 6.49 -18.31
CA ASN A 111 -3.09 6.72 -19.44
C ASN A 111 -2.45 7.54 -20.56
N ARG A 112 -1.73 8.63 -20.23
CA ARG A 112 -1.05 9.46 -21.23
C ARG A 112 0.03 8.68 -21.99
N LEU A 113 0.81 7.85 -21.31
CA LEU A 113 1.87 7.06 -21.94
C LEU A 113 1.30 5.93 -22.82
N VAL A 114 0.27 5.24 -22.33
CA VAL A 114 -0.41 4.19 -23.09
C VAL A 114 -1.10 4.73 -24.34
N THR A 115 -1.70 5.92 -24.27
CA THR A 115 -2.40 6.54 -25.42
C THR A 115 -1.45 7.17 -26.44
N ALA A 116 -0.27 7.64 -26.01
CA ALA A 116 0.73 8.22 -26.90
C ALA A 116 1.45 7.18 -27.79
N LEU A 117 1.41 5.90 -27.42
CA LEU A 117 2.14 4.82 -28.07
C LEU A 117 1.17 3.80 -28.69
N LYS A 118 1.48 3.30 -29.89
CA LYS A 118 0.78 2.14 -30.46
C LYS A 118 1.33 0.86 -29.82
N LEU A 119 0.68 0.41 -28.74
CA LEU A 119 1.11 -0.75 -27.95
C LEU A 119 0.14 -1.92 -28.07
N THR A 120 0.67 -3.14 -28.01
CA THR A 120 -0.09 -4.35 -27.70
C THR A 120 -0.56 -4.32 -26.25
N ASP A 121 -1.52 -5.16 -25.87
CA ASP A 121 -2.02 -5.17 -24.49
C ASP A 121 -0.93 -5.52 -23.46
N ALA A 122 -0.03 -6.44 -23.78
CA ALA A 122 1.16 -6.71 -22.96
C ALA A 122 2.09 -5.50 -22.83
N GLY A 123 2.24 -4.72 -23.92
CA GLY A 123 3.00 -3.46 -23.89
C GLY A 123 2.35 -2.40 -23.00
N LYS A 124 1.02 -2.29 -23.02
CA LYS A 124 0.26 -1.39 -22.15
C LYS A 124 0.43 -1.80 -20.68
N GLU A 125 0.28 -3.08 -20.37
CA GLU A 125 0.46 -3.62 -19.02
C GLU A 125 1.87 -3.33 -18.49
N TYR A 126 2.89 -3.53 -19.32
CA TYR A 126 4.27 -3.19 -18.97
C TYR A 126 4.44 -1.70 -18.61
N VAL A 127 3.91 -0.80 -19.45
CA VAL A 127 3.98 0.65 -19.20
C VAL A 127 3.25 1.04 -17.92
N ILE A 128 2.04 0.50 -17.70
CA ILE A 128 1.26 0.73 -16.49
C ILE A 128 2.08 0.29 -15.27
N ARG A 129 2.66 -0.92 -15.30
CA ARG A 129 3.49 -1.45 -14.22
C ARG A 129 4.69 -0.54 -13.93
N CYS A 130 5.39 -0.05 -14.96
CA CYS A 130 6.52 0.86 -14.76
C CYS A 130 6.10 2.16 -14.06
N VAL A 131 4.98 2.77 -14.47
CA VAL A 131 4.47 3.98 -13.81
C VAL A 131 4.12 3.69 -12.36
N THR A 132 3.41 2.58 -12.11
CA THR A 132 3.02 2.17 -10.77
C THR A 132 4.21 1.88 -9.86
N ASP A 133 5.24 1.17 -10.35
CA ASP A 133 6.46 0.89 -9.59
C ASP A 133 7.18 2.19 -9.19
N ILE A 134 7.24 3.17 -10.10
CA ILE A 134 7.79 4.50 -9.81
C ILE A 134 6.93 5.21 -8.74
N SER A 135 5.61 5.24 -8.90
CA SER A 135 4.69 5.90 -7.97
C SER A 135 4.72 5.30 -6.58
N LEU A 136 4.71 3.97 -6.46
CA LEU A 136 4.87 3.26 -5.18
C LEU A 136 6.26 3.49 -4.58
N GLY A 137 7.31 3.51 -5.40
CA GLY A 137 8.67 3.84 -4.96
C GLY A 137 8.77 5.25 -4.38
N MET A 138 8.16 6.23 -5.05
CA MET A 138 8.06 7.61 -4.55
C MET A 138 7.32 7.64 -3.21
N LEU A 139 6.19 6.93 -3.10
CA LEU A 139 5.42 6.86 -1.86
C LEU A 139 6.27 6.27 -0.72
N ALA A 140 6.88 5.11 -0.95
CA ALA A 140 7.70 4.41 0.03
C ALA A 140 8.87 5.28 0.53
N LYS A 141 9.58 5.96 -0.39
CA LYS A 141 10.68 6.87 -0.05
C LYS A 141 10.22 8.13 0.66
N THR A 142 9.06 8.67 0.31
CA THR A 142 8.53 9.89 0.93
C THR A 142 8.21 9.66 2.40
N TYR A 143 7.64 8.51 2.74
CA TYR A 143 7.19 8.19 4.10
C TYR A 143 8.10 7.22 4.87
N ALA A 144 9.28 6.93 4.35
CA ALA A 144 10.29 6.19 5.09
C ALA A 144 10.65 6.88 6.41
N SER A 145 11.29 6.15 7.33
CA SER A 145 11.71 6.68 8.63
C SER A 145 12.65 7.89 8.54
N ASP A 146 13.38 8.04 7.43
CA ASP A 146 14.26 9.15 7.07
C ASP A 146 13.66 10.06 5.97
N GLY A 147 12.35 9.95 5.75
CA GLY A 147 11.58 10.61 4.69
C GLY A 147 11.22 12.07 4.98
N VAL A 148 10.10 12.51 4.40
CA VAL A 148 9.63 13.91 4.41
C VAL A 148 9.47 14.49 5.82
N LEU A 149 9.17 13.65 6.81
CA LEU A 149 8.96 14.10 8.20
C LEU A 149 10.26 14.40 8.96
N ARG A 150 11.43 14.05 8.40
CA ARG A 150 12.72 14.58 8.87
C ARG A 150 13.18 15.82 8.10
N ARG A 151 12.39 16.25 7.11
CA ARG A 151 12.73 17.32 6.17
C ARG A 151 11.76 18.52 6.24
N GLY A 152 10.73 18.44 7.08
CA GLY A 152 9.80 19.54 7.36
C GLY A 152 9.87 19.96 8.83
N ASN A 153 9.56 21.23 9.08
CA ASN A 153 9.43 21.82 10.42
C ASN A 153 8.03 21.60 10.99
#